data_AF-A0A0N0XXV1-F1
#
_entry.id   AF-A0A0N0XXV1-F1
#
_cell.length_a   1.000
_cell.length_b   1.000
_cell.length_c   1.000
_cell.angle_alpha   90.00
_cell.angle_beta   90.00
_cell.angle_gamma   90.00
#
_symmetry.space_group_name_H-M   'P 1'
#
loop_
_entity.id
_entity.type
_entity.pdbx_description
1 polymer ?
#
loop_
_entity_poly.entity_id
_entity_poly.type
_entity_poly.pdbx_seq_one_letter_code
_entity_poly.pdbx_strand_id
1 'polypeptide(L)'
;EIQTAGLPADIAGPIRDLIAEFEAKETPEARCAKDADKIECLLQAREYQAQGHSLTQPWIDTMVAAVKTDAGRRLAEAAVRTSVDAWWREIVSSYGVKRGGAAR
;
A
#
# COMPACT_ATOMS: atom_id res chain seq x y z
N GLU A 1 25.85 -12.18 5.81
CA GLU A 1 26.40 -10.84 5.99
C GLU A 1 25.30 -9.92 6.49
N ILE A 2 25.57 -8.98 7.42
CA ILE A 2 24.55 -8.06 7.92
C ILE A 2 24.29 -7.02 6.82
N GLN A 3 23.04 -6.79 6.44
CA GLN A 3 22.67 -5.89 5.31
C GLN A 3 23.23 -4.46 5.43
N THR A 4 23.49 -4.01 6.66
CA THR A 4 24.03 -2.68 6.98
C THR A 4 25.53 -2.68 7.28
N ALA A 5 26.27 -3.76 6.95
CA ALA A 5 27.69 -3.88 7.27
C ALA A 5 28.57 -2.81 6.60
N GLY A 6 28.17 -2.32 5.42
CA GLY A 6 28.89 -1.26 4.70
C GLY A 6 28.51 0.16 5.09
N LEU A 7 27.59 0.36 6.05
CA LEU A 7 27.10 1.69 6.42
C LEU A 7 27.88 2.27 7.62
N PRO A 8 28.09 3.61 7.66
CA PRO A 8 28.57 4.31 8.86
C PRO A 8 27.71 4.00 10.09
N ALA A 9 28.32 3.97 11.27
CA ALA A 9 27.64 3.51 12.50
C ALA A 9 26.45 4.38 12.91
N ASP A 10 26.53 5.69 12.67
CA ASP A 10 25.49 6.68 12.91
C ASP A 10 24.27 6.54 11.99
N ILE A 11 24.40 5.80 10.88
CA ILE A 11 23.29 5.44 9.98
C ILE A 11 22.84 3.98 10.22
N ALA A 12 23.80 3.06 10.40
CA ALA A 12 23.53 1.64 10.57
C ALA A 12 22.70 1.34 11.83
N GLY A 13 22.98 2.04 12.93
CA GLY A 13 22.25 1.90 14.20
C GLY A 13 20.76 2.23 14.04
N PRO A 14 20.41 3.47 13.66
CA PRO A 14 19.01 3.87 13.50
C PRO A 14 18.21 3.01 12.53
N ILE A 15 18.81 2.55 11.42
CA ILE A 15 18.12 1.64 10.48
C ILE A 15 17.79 0.31 11.17
N ARG A 16 18.73 -0.27 11.92
CA ARG A 16 18.48 -1.52 12.65
C ARG A 16 17.39 -1.35 13.69
N ASP A 17 17.37 -0.22 14.40
CA ASP A 17 16.36 0.08 15.41
C ASP A 17 14.96 0.22 14.77
N LEU A 18 14.85 0.93 13.64
CA LEU A 18 13.60 1.04 12.87
C LEU A 18 13.09 -0.32 12.39
N ILE A 19 13.97 -1.19 11.89
CA ILE A 19 13.60 -2.55 11.47
C ILE A 19 13.16 -3.38 12.68
N ALA A 20 13.84 -3.27 13.81
CA ALA A 20 13.47 -3.98 15.03
C ALA A 20 12.08 -3.54 15.53
N GLU A 21 11.81 -2.23 15.55
CA GLU A 21 10.50 -1.68 15.90
C GLU A 21 9.40 -2.18 14.96
N PHE A 22 9.65 -2.11 13.65
CA PHE A 22 8.74 -2.57 12.62
C PHE A 22 8.40 -4.05 12.77
N GLU A 23 9.37 -4.90 13.08
CA GLU A 23 9.15 -6.34 13.29
C GLU A 23 8.47 -6.66 14.63
N ALA A 24 8.68 -5.85 15.67
CA ALA A 24 8.01 -6.01 16.97
C ALA A 24 6.50 -5.70 16.88
N LYS A 25 6.09 -4.73 16.05
CA LYS A 25 4.66 -4.35 15.84
C LYS A 25 3.97 -3.84 17.09
N GLU A 26 4.73 -3.23 17.99
CA GLU A 26 4.23 -2.77 19.28
C GLU A 26 3.81 -1.30 19.24
N THR A 27 4.50 -0.49 18.44
CA THR A 27 4.22 0.94 18.27
C THR A 27 3.05 1.18 17.29
N PRO A 28 2.32 2.31 17.41
CA PRO A 28 1.33 2.71 16.42
C PRO A 28 1.88 2.79 15.00
N GLU A 29 3.09 3.33 14.85
CA GLU A 29 3.80 3.49 13.57
C GLU A 29 4.13 2.13 12.95
N ALA A 30 4.70 1.20 13.72
CA ALA A 30 4.99 -0.15 13.23
C ALA A 30 3.73 -0.91 12.80
N ARG A 31 2.63 -0.77 13.56
CA ARG A 31 1.34 -1.38 13.21
C ARG A 31 0.76 -0.77 11.93
N CYS A 32 0.81 0.55 11.80
CA CYS A 32 0.36 1.24 10.60
C CYS A 32 1.20 0.85 9.37
N ALA A 33 2.51 0.77 9.52
CA ALA A 33 3.41 0.37 8.45
C ALA A 33 3.17 -1.10 8.02
N LYS A 34 2.96 -2.02 8.97
CA LYS A 34 2.60 -3.42 8.63
C LYS A 34 1.25 -3.52 7.93
N ASP A 35 0.26 -2.72 8.32
CA ASP A 35 -1.01 -2.68 7.59
C ASP A 35 -0.83 -2.15 6.17
N ALA A 36 -0.01 -1.10 5.99
CA ALA A 36 0.31 -0.55 4.68
C ALA A 36 0.94 -1.59 3.74
N ASP A 37 1.90 -2.39 4.24
CA ASP A 37 2.49 -3.52 3.48
C ASP A 37 1.42 -4.52 3.00
N LYS A 38 0.43 -4.84 3.85
CA LYS A 38 -0.65 -5.77 3.46
C LYS A 38 -1.61 -5.16 2.47
N ILE A 39 -1.92 -3.87 2.61
CA ILE A 39 -2.78 -3.15 1.68
C ILE A 39 -2.10 -3.02 0.31
N GLU A 40 -0.78 -2.81 0.28
CA GLU A 40 -0.02 -2.80 -0.98
C GLU A 40 -0.12 -4.15 -1.70
N CYS A 41 0.14 -5.26 -0.98
CA CYS A 41 0.01 -6.61 -1.55
C CYS A 41 -1.44 -6.91 -2.01
N LEU A 42 -2.44 -6.41 -1.28
CA LEU A 42 -3.85 -6.49 -1.68
C LEU A 42 -4.11 -5.77 -3.01
N LEU A 43 -3.59 -4.55 -3.16
CA LEU A 43 -3.75 -3.76 -4.39
C LEU A 43 -3.10 -4.46 -5.58
N GLN A 44 -1.88 -4.98 -5.42
CA GLN A 44 -1.22 -5.78 -6.47
C GLN A 44 -2.06 -7.00 -6.89
N ALA A 45 -2.60 -7.75 -5.92
CA ALA A 45 -3.44 -8.91 -6.22
C ALA A 45 -4.72 -8.51 -6.97
N ARG A 46 -5.31 -7.35 -6.64
CA ARG A 46 -6.48 -6.79 -7.34
C ARG A 46 -6.14 -6.35 -8.76
N GLU A 47 -4.98 -5.76 -8.98
CA GLU A 47 -4.51 -5.40 -10.32
C GLU A 47 -4.33 -6.63 -11.20
N TYR A 48 -3.69 -7.68 -10.69
CA TYR A 48 -3.57 -8.96 -11.39
C TYR A 48 -4.92 -9.62 -11.64
N GLN A 49 -5.85 -9.56 -10.68
CA GLN A 49 -7.21 -10.04 -10.87
C GLN A 49 -7.91 -9.32 -12.03
N ALA A 50 -7.78 -8.00 -12.11
CA ALA A 50 -8.35 -7.19 -13.19
C ALA A 50 -7.69 -7.50 -14.57
N GLN A 51 -6.44 -7.94 -14.58
CA GLN A 51 -5.74 -8.40 -15.78
C GLN A 51 -6.11 -9.84 -16.20
N GLY A 52 -6.95 -10.54 -15.43
CA GLY A 52 -7.44 -11.88 -15.75
C GLY A 52 -6.74 -13.02 -15.00
N HIS A 53 -5.85 -12.73 -14.04
CA HIS A 53 -5.23 -13.76 -13.20
C HIS A 53 -6.17 -14.21 -12.08
N SER A 54 -6.84 -15.35 -12.28
CA SER A 54 -7.89 -15.88 -11.39
C SER A 54 -7.39 -16.46 -10.06
N LEU A 55 -6.10 -16.76 -9.94
CA LEU A 55 -5.50 -17.39 -8.74
C LEU A 55 -5.21 -16.39 -7.59
N THR A 56 -5.66 -15.14 -7.72
CA THR A 56 -5.35 -14.03 -6.81
C THR A 56 -6.32 -13.93 -5.62
N GLN A 57 -7.50 -14.56 -5.69
CA GLN A 57 -8.52 -14.41 -4.63
C GLN A 57 -8.04 -14.85 -3.23
N PRO A 58 -7.34 -15.99 -3.05
CA PRO A 58 -6.82 -16.37 -1.73
C PRO A 58 -5.82 -15.36 -1.16
N TRP A 59 -5.06 -14.68 -2.03
CA TRP A 59 -4.14 -13.61 -1.62
C TRP A 59 -4.89 -12.38 -1.14
N ILE A 60 -5.93 -11.96 -1.86
CA ILE A 60 -6.82 -10.87 -1.46
C ILE A 60 -7.40 -11.13 -0.07
N ASP A 61 -7.99 -12.31 0.13
CA ASP A 61 -8.64 -12.67 1.39
C ASP A 61 -7.65 -12.69 2.56
N THR A 62 -6.46 -13.26 2.33
CA THR A 62 -5.39 -13.32 3.34
C THR A 62 -4.88 -11.93 3.71
N MET A 63 -4.68 -11.03 2.73
CA MET A 63 -4.21 -9.68 3.00
C MET A 63 -5.25 -8.85 3.76
N VAL A 64 -6.53 -8.93 3.41
CA VAL A 64 -7.60 -8.25 4.14
C VAL A 64 -7.66 -8.73 5.60
N ALA A 65 -7.59 -10.03 5.85
CA ALA A 65 -7.62 -10.59 7.22
C ALA A 65 -6.38 -10.23 8.06
N ALA A 66 -5.25 -9.95 7.40
CA ALA A 66 -4.00 -9.61 8.06
C ALA A 66 -3.98 -8.18 8.64
N VAL A 67 -4.77 -7.25 8.10
CA VAL A 67 -4.83 -5.84 8.51
C VAL A 67 -5.47 -5.67 9.90
N LYS A 68 -4.84 -4.87 10.78
CA LYS A 68 -5.17 -4.83 12.22
C LYS A 68 -5.70 -3.50 12.74
N THR A 69 -5.28 -2.37 12.20
CA THR A 69 -5.76 -1.06 12.65
C THR A 69 -7.15 -0.76 12.08
N ASP A 70 -7.93 0.07 12.78
CA ASP A 70 -9.25 0.50 12.28
C ASP A 70 -9.13 1.28 10.97
N ALA A 71 -8.13 2.15 10.86
CA ALA A 71 -7.84 2.90 9.65
C ALA A 71 -7.45 1.96 8.49
N GLY A 72 -6.55 1.01 8.75
CA GLY A 72 -6.14 -0.01 7.79
C GLY A 72 -7.33 -0.83 7.28
N ARG A 73 -8.22 -1.30 8.17
CA ARG A 73 -9.40 -2.08 7.77
C ARG A 73 -10.31 -1.30 6.81
N ARG A 74 -10.57 -0.03 7.12
CA ARG A 74 -11.38 0.85 6.26
C ARG A 74 -10.73 1.04 4.88
N LEU A 75 -9.41 1.17 4.84
CA LEU A 75 -8.65 1.28 3.58
C LEU A 75 -8.68 -0.04 2.78
N ALA A 76 -8.47 -1.19 3.43
CA ALA A 76 -8.52 -2.50 2.78
C ALA A 76 -9.91 -2.78 2.19
N GLU A 77 -10.97 -2.46 2.93
CA GLU A 77 -12.35 -2.54 2.45
C GLU A 77 -12.61 -1.64 1.24
N ALA A 78 -12.10 -0.40 1.27
CA ALA A 78 -12.21 0.51 0.14
C ALA A 78 -11.44 -0.02 -1.09
N ALA A 79 -10.24 -0.58 -0.88
CA ALA A 79 -9.42 -1.18 -1.93
C ALA A 79 -10.12 -2.38 -2.62
N VAL A 80 -10.86 -3.20 -1.87
CA VAL A 80 -11.66 -4.31 -2.45
C VAL A 80 -12.82 -3.79 -3.28
N ARG A 81 -13.52 -2.74 -2.84
CA ARG A 81 -14.73 -2.23 -3.51
C ARG A 81 -14.43 -1.33 -4.71
N THR A 82 -13.30 -0.65 -4.71
CA THR A 82 -12.96 0.33 -5.75
C THR A 82 -12.34 -0.37 -6.97
N SER A 83 -12.68 0.11 -8.16
CA SER A 83 -12.00 -0.34 -9.38
C SER A 83 -10.54 0.11 -9.35
N VAL A 84 -9.61 -0.79 -9.67
CA VAL A 84 -8.14 -0.55 -9.57
C VAL A 84 -7.65 0.60 -10.46
N ASP A 85 -8.43 0.94 -11.47
CA ASP A 85 -8.13 1.93 -12.49
C ASP A 85 -8.91 3.24 -12.34
N ALA A 86 -9.81 3.32 -11.36
CA ALA A 86 -10.70 4.47 -11.17
C ALA A 86 -9.92 5.79 -11.07
N TRP A 87 -8.77 5.78 -10.37
CA TRP A 87 -7.99 6.98 -10.11
C TRP A 87 -7.36 7.59 -11.37
N TRP A 88 -6.85 6.77 -12.29
CA TRP A 88 -6.19 7.25 -13.51
C TRP A 88 -7.14 7.33 -14.71
N ARG A 89 -8.24 6.58 -14.73
CA ARG A 89 -9.22 6.64 -15.83
C ARG A 89 -9.79 8.05 -16.01
N GLU A 90 -10.09 8.75 -14.93
CA GLU A 90 -10.55 10.15 -14.96
C GLU A 90 -9.46 11.10 -15.47
N ILE A 91 -8.21 10.88 -15.07
CA ILE A 91 -7.06 11.66 -15.52
C ILE A 91 -6.87 11.47 -17.03
N VAL A 92 -6.85 10.23 -17.51
CA VAL A 92 -6.72 9.92 -18.94
C VAL A 92 -7.89 10.50 -19.74
N SER A 93 -9.12 10.41 -19.22
CA SER A 93 -10.30 10.98 -19.88
C SER A 93 -10.27 12.51 -19.99
N SER A 94 -9.54 13.20 -19.12
CA SER A 94 -9.42 14.67 -19.12
C SER A 94 -8.09 15.18 -19.68
N TYR A 95 -7.17 14.29 -20.03
CA TYR A 95 -5.84 14.64 -20.52
C TYR A 95 -5.94 15.37 -21.87
N GLY A 96 -5.43 16.60 -21.93
CA GLY A 96 -5.50 17.46 -23.12
C GLY A 96 -6.82 18.24 -23.30
N VAL A 97 -7.81 18.04 -22.42
CA VAL A 97 -9.03 18.86 -22.42
C VAL A 97 -8.74 20.19 -21.72
N LYS A 98 -8.70 21.30 -22.46
CA LYS A 98 -8.69 22.64 -21.85
C LYS A 98 -9.97 22.80 -21.05
N ARG A 99 -9.89 22.85 -19.72
CA ARG A 99 -10.99 23.35 -18.88
C ARG A 99 -11.30 24.76 -19.36
N GLY A 100 -12.45 24.94 -20.03
CA GLY A 100 -12.92 26.23 -20.48
C GLY A 100 -12.98 27.17 -19.29
N GLY A 101 -12.10 28.17 -19.27
CA GLY A 101 -12.14 29.23 -18.28
C GLY A 101 -13.46 29.97 -18.46
N ALA A 102 -14.34 29.89 -17.46
CA ALA A 102 -15.41 30.86 -17.32
C ALA A 102 -14.74 32.20 -17.02
N ALA A 103 -14.65 33.06 -18.04
CA ALA A 103 -14.32 34.45 -17.88
C ALA A 103 -15.36 35.08 -16.93
N ARG A 104 -14.87 35.62 -15.82
CA ARG A 104 -15.62 36.57 -15.00
C ARG A 104 -15.37 37.97 -15.52
#